data_AF-A0A3C0WSS7-F1
#
_entry.id   AF-A0A3C0WSS7-F1
#
_cell.length_a   1.000
_cell.length_b   1.000
_cell.length_c   1.000
_cell.angle_alpha   90.00
_cell.angle_beta   90.00
_cell.angle_gamma   90.00
#
_symmetry.space_group_name_H-M   'P 1'
#
loop_
_entity.id
_entity.type
_entity.pdbx_description
1 polymer ?
#
loop_
_entity_poly.entity_id
_entity_poly.type
_entity_poly.pdbx_seq_one_letter_code
_entity_poly.pdbx_strand_id
1 'polypeptide(L)'
;MRCNADLLAQRGLALQERSRMFTHPTYALQAVKSLAFQCIPIAVTGTYKGLFFEEKVAPLKVGPDYVVFRAPKSPMHRTLRDKVILHSHVLPQSVRTDLQSIDAIRSEITLTNFSFTGAYWRDRREQRIEPPAPLQASITFGKKPYRANLNNLSLHGAGLMAYFGDDECRDLMLKKPVEVSFHLGSQSVIHISGSVATIRQMDYTLAQLGIRLEPTSNQEIWLENYIAKRKIEIMNELDQPSIAPNLVQL
;
A
#
# COMPACT_ATOMS: atom_id res chain seq x y z
N MET A 1 0.30 -53.16 19.62
CA MET A 1 -0.24 -52.09 18.77
C MET A 1 0.20 -50.74 19.30
N ARG A 2 1.39 -50.26 18.90
CA ARG A 2 1.90 -48.91 19.18
C ARG A 2 2.72 -48.48 17.97
N CYS A 3 2.05 -47.94 16.97
CA CYS A 3 2.67 -47.31 15.80
C CYS A 3 1.59 -46.52 15.07
N ASN A 4 1.43 -45.25 15.41
CA ASN A 4 0.74 -44.24 14.58
C ASN A 4 0.71 -42.82 15.22
N ALA A 5 1.10 -42.66 16.49
CA ALA A 5 1.15 -41.34 17.12
C ALA A 5 2.40 -40.52 16.72
N ASP A 6 3.55 -41.17 16.52
CA ASP A 6 4.82 -40.48 16.22
C ASP A 6 4.88 -39.92 14.78
N LEU A 7 4.17 -40.54 13.82
CA LEU A 7 4.15 -40.07 12.42
C LEU A 7 3.34 -38.77 12.23
N LEU A 8 2.34 -38.53 13.09
CA LEU A 8 1.53 -37.30 13.05
C LEU A 8 2.22 -36.14 13.77
N ALA A 9 2.99 -36.41 14.83
CA ALA A 9 3.83 -35.41 15.50
C ALA A 9 4.98 -34.94 14.59
N GLN A 10 5.60 -35.84 13.82
CA GLN A 10 6.64 -35.48 12.85
C GLN A 10 6.10 -34.69 11.65
N ARG A 11 4.85 -34.93 11.21
CA ARG A 11 4.19 -34.10 10.17
C ARG A 11 3.76 -32.73 10.67
N GLY A 12 3.38 -32.61 11.95
CA GLY A 12 3.05 -31.32 12.58
C GLY A 12 4.26 -30.40 12.71
N LEU A 13 5.42 -30.94 13.10
CA LEU A 13 6.68 -30.19 13.17
C LEU A 13 7.20 -29.81 11.76
N ALA A 14 7.08 -30.69 10.77
CA ALA A 14 7.48 -30.39 9.39
C ALA A 14 6.62 -29.30 8.70
N LEU A 15 5.37 -29.12 9.15
CA LEU A 15 4.49 -28.03 8.66
C LEU A 15 4.71 -26.73 9.45
N GLN A 16 5.16 -26.81 10.69
CA GLN A 16 5.46 -25.63 11.52
C GLN A 16 6.88 -25.07 11.28
N GLU A 17 7.80 -25.90 10.78
CA GLU A 17 9.12 -25.48 10.28
C GLU A 17 9.08 -24.90 8.85
N ARG A 18 8.05 -25.21 8.05
CA ARG A 18 7.83 -24.56 6.74
C ARG A 18 7.36 -23.11 6.82
N SER A 19 6.96 -22.64 7.99
CA SER A 19 6.61 -21.23 8.23
C SER A 19 7.73 -20.43 8.92
N ARG A 20 8.94 -20.98 9.02
CA ARG A 20 10.13 -20.28 9.54
C ARG A 20 11.33 -20.41 8.59
N MET A 21 11.26 -19.86 7.37
CA MET A 21 12.46 -19.56 6.59
C MET A 21 12.10 -18.81 5.31
N PHE A 22 12.11 -17.48 5.33
CA PHE A 22 12.56 -16.64 4.21
C PHE A 22 12.99 -15.28 4.75
N THR A 23 13.91 -15.27 5.73
CA THR A 23 14.77 -14.10 5.96
C THR A 23 15.94 -14.19 4.99
N HIS A 24 15.72 -13.86 3.71
CA HIS A 24 16.83 -13.78 2.76
C HIS A 24 16.77 -12.51 1.92
N PRO A 25 17.29 -11.38 2.46
CA PRO A 25 17.61 -10.19 1.68
C PRO A 25 18.51 -10.52 0.47
N THR A 26 19.34 -11.55 0.61
CA THR A 26 20.37 -11.95 -0.37
C THR A 26 19.78 -12.43 -1.70
N TYR A 27 18.66 -13.15 -1.74
CA TYR A 27 18.10 -13.64 -3.01
C TYR A 27 17.48 -12.53 -3.86
N ALA A 28 16.82 -11.56 -3.22
CA ALA A 28 16.19 -10.45 -3.94
C ALA A 28 17.23 -9.57 -4.63
N LEU A 29 18.31 -9.21 -3.91
CA LEU A 29 19.41 -8.46 -4.50
C LEU A 29 20.06 -9.24 -5.65
N GLN A 30 20.39 -10.53 -5.46
CA GLN A 30 21.01 -11.33 -6.52
C GLN A 30 20.11 -11.50 -7.75
N ALA A 31 18.80 -11.63 -7.57
CA ALA A 31 17.85 -11.65 -8.67
C ALA A 31 17.87 -10.31 -9.44
N VAL A 32 17.78 -9.18 -8.72
CA VAL A 32 17.85 -7.84 -9.34
C VAL A 32 19.18 -7.62 -10.06
N LYS A 33 20.32 -8.04 -9.48
CA LYS A 33 21.63 -8.00 -10.14
C LYS A 33 21.66 -8.84 -11.40
N SER A 34 21.10 -10.05 -11.37
CA SER A 34 21.03 -10.94 -12.52
C SER A 34 20.25 -10.29 -13.67
N LEU A 35 19.11 -9.67 -13.37
CA LEU A 35 18.35 -8.89 -14.34
C LEU A 35 19.17 -7.72 -14.87
N ALA A 36 19.91 -7.05 -13.98
CA ALA A 36 20.72 -5.92 -14.36
C ALA A 36 21.82 -6.28 -15.36
N PHE A 37 22.55 -7.38 -15.11
CA PHE A 37 23.59 -7.91 -16.00
C PHE A 37 23.03 -8.42 -17.33
N GLN A 38 21.79 -8.93 -17.33
CA GLN A 38 21.10 -9.39 -18.53
C GLN A 38 20.39 -8.26 -19.28
N CYS A 39 20.49 -7.01 -18.81
CA CYS A 39 19.78 -5.85 -19.36
C CYS A 39 18.26 -6.05 -19.45
N ILE A 40 17.69 -6.87 -18.58
CA ILE A 40 16.25 -7.11 -18.55
C ILE A 40 15.57 -5.88 -17.91
N PRO A 41 14.55 -5.28 -18.55
CA PRO A 41 13.85 -4.14 -17.99
C PRO A 41 13.24 -4.44 -16.61
N ILE A 42 13.46 -3.54 -15.67
CA ILE A 42 12.83 -3.55 -14.35
C ILE A 42 11.98 -2.29 -14.24
N ALA A 43 10.73 -2.46 -13.82
CA ALA A 43 9.87 -1.33 -13.51
C ALA A 43 10.08 -0.94 -12.04
N VAL A 44 10.38 0.34 -11.83
CA VAL A 44 10.32 0.98 -10.52
C VAL A 44 8.89 1.45 -10.32
N THR A 45 8.36 1.32 -9.11
CA THR A 45 7.08 1.89 -8.72
C THR A 45 7.23 2.71 -7.45
N GLY A 46 6.85 3.98 -7.57
CA GLY A 46 6.64 4.89 -6.46
C GLY A 46 5.16 5.04 -6.13
N THR A 47 4.86 5.46 -4.90
CA THR A 47 3.49 5.70 -4.45
C THR A 47 3.35 7.10 -3.91
N TYR A 48 2.29 7.81 -4.30
CA TYR A 48 1.96 9.10 -3.70
C TYR A 48 0.45 9.24 -3.54
N LYS A 49 0.00 9.46 -2.30
CA LYS A 49 -1.43 9.61 -1.94
C LYS A 49 -2.34 8.53 -2.54
N GLY A 50 -1.82 7.30 -2.62
CA GLY A 50 -2.54 6.14 -3.14
C GLY A 50 -2.49 5.92 -4.66
N LEU A 51 -1.88 6.85 -5.41
CA LEU A 51 -1.55 6.64 -6.82
C LEU A 51 -0.22 5.90 -6.97
N PHE A 52 -0.17 5.04 -7.98
CA PHE A 52 1.03 4.31 -8.37
C PHE A 52 1.62 4.94 -9.61
N PHE A 53 2.92 5.21 -9.55
CA PHE A 53 3.70 5.76 -10.66
C PHE A 53 4.76 4.73 -11.03
N GLU A 54 4.70 4.25 -12.26
CA GLU A 54 5.51 3.13 -12.74
C GLU A 54 6.34 3.58 -13.95
N GLU A 55 7.64 3.30 -13.92
CA GLU A 55 8.53 3.54 -15.05
C GLU A 55 9.58 2.44 -15.15
N LYS A 56 9.86 2.02 -16.39
CA LYS A 56 10.96 1.09 -16.67
C LYS A 56 12.28 1.83 -16.54
N VAL A 57 13.14 1.36 -15.66
CA VAL A 57 14.48 1.90 -15.45
C VAL A 57 15.54 0.94 -15.96
N ALA A 58 16.66 1.52 -16.41
CA ALA A 58 17.83 0.76 -16.78
C ALA A 58 18.82 0.74 -15.60
N PRO A 59 19.41 -0.43 -15.28
CA PRO A 59 20.54 -0.50 -14.37
C PRO A 59 21.74 0.25 -14.96
N LEU A 60 22.51 0.91 -14.11
CA LEU A 60 23.73 1.62 -14.50
C LEU A 60 24.97 1.05 -13.81
N LYS A 61 24.84 0.74 -12.52
CA LYS A 61 25.95 0.19 -11.71
C LYS A 61 25.42 -0.81 -10.70
N VAL A 62 26.19 -1.86 -10.45
CA VAL A 62 25.90 -2.87 -9.44
C VAL A 62 27.00 -2.85 -8.39
N GLY A 63 26.61 -2.64 -7.14
CA GLY A 63 27.48 -2.72 -5.96
C GLY A 63 27.32 -4.03 -5.19
N PRO A 64 28.03 -4.21 -4.06
CA PRO A 64 27.88 -5.38 -3.21
C PRO A 64 26.46 -5.48 -2.60
N ASP A 65 25.91 -4.35 -2.15
CA ASP A 65 24.64 -4.22 -1.41
C ASP A 65 23.65 -3.22 -2.06
N TYR A 66 24.06 -2.54 -3.14
CA TYR A 66 23.25 -1.56 -3.86
C TYR A 66 23.17 -1.83 -5.36
N VAL A 67 22.17 -1.24 -6.00
CA VAL A 67 22.10 -1.10 -7.47
C VAL A 67 21.72 0.35 -7.80
N VAL A 68 22.48 0.94 -8.73
CA VAL A 68 22.20 2.27 -9.27
C VAL A 68 21.40 2.10 -10.55
N PHE A 69 20.29 2.81 -10.65
CA PHE A 69 19.45 2.86 -11.83
C PHE A 69 19.42 4.28 -12.39
N ARG A 70 19.11 4.41 -13.68
CA ARG A 70 18.69 5.70 -14.22
C ARG A 70 17.43 6.15 -13.49
N ALA A 71 17.42 7.39 -13.01
CA ALA A 71 16.26 7.98 -12.37
C ALA A 71 15.07 8.01 -13.34
N PRO A 72 13.85 7.68 -12.86
CA PRO A 72 12.63 7.86 -13.62
C PRO A 72 12.47 9.29 -14.13
N LYS A 73 11.93 9.44 -15.33
CA LYS A 73 11.51 10.73 -15.88
C LYS A 73 10.13 11.10 -15.32
N SER A 74 9.68 12.32 -15.57
CA SER A 74 8.35 12.80 -15.12
C SER A 74 8.22 12.95 -13.58
N PRO A 75 7.08 13.38 -13.00
CA PRO A 75 6.96 13.58 -11.56
C PRO A 75 7.22 12.35 -10.69
N MET A 76 7.38 11.16 -11.27
CA MET A 76 7.63 9.91 -10.54
C MET A 76 8.82 9.99 -9.57
N HIS A 77 9.91 10.68 -9.94
CA HIS A 77 11.06 10.85 -9.04
C HIS A 77 10.67 11.52 -7.70
N ARG A 78 9.65 12.38 -7.68
CA ARG A 78 9.14 13.08 -6.47
C ARG A 78 8.36 12.15 -5.54
N THR A 79 7.94 10.99 -6.05
CA THR A 79 7.19 9.96 -5.32
C THR A 79 8.11 8.93 -4.64
N LEU A 80 9.39 8.93 -4.99
CA LEU A 80 10.38 8.05 -4.36
C LEU A 80 10.82 8.70 -3.03
N ARG A 81 10.30 8.20 -1.90
CA ARG A 81 10.64 8.74 -0.57
C ARG A 81 11.16 7.67 0.39
N ASP A 82 10.36 6.64 0.67
CA ASP A 82 10.73 5.66 1.71
C ASP A 82 10.97 4.26 1.14
N LYS A 83 9.91 3.62 0.65
CA LYS A 83 9.98 2.28 0.06
C LYS A 83 9.65 2.37 -1.42
N VAL A 84 10.52 1.76 -2.21
CA VAL A 84 10.36 1.64 -3.66
C VAL A 84 10.08 0.18 -3.97
N ILE A 85 9.14 -0.07 -4.87
CA ILE A 85 8.87 -1.43 -5.34
C ILE A 85 9.45 -1.61 -6.73
N LEU A 86 10.23 -2.66 -6.90
CA LEU A 86 10.69 -3.14 -8.18
C LEU A 86 9.81 -4.32 -8.61
N HIS A 87 9.46 -4.36 -9.89
CA HIS A 87 8.81 -5.52 -10.44
C HIS A 87 9.25 -5.78 -11.88
N SER A 88 9.27 -7.06 -12.23
CA SER A 88 9.51 -7.55 -13.58
C SER A 88 8.77 -8.87 -13.73
N HIS A 89 8.36 -9.21 -14.94
CA HIS A 89 7.63 -10.45 -15.24
C HIS A 89 8.50 -11.70 -15.03
N VAL A 90 9.82 -11.54 -14.99
CA VAL A 90 10.78 -12.62 -14.72
C VAL A 90 11.15 -12.74 -13.24
N LEU A 91 10.77 -11.77 -12.40
CA LEU A 91 10.96 -11.91 -10.97
C LEU A 91 9.87 -12.82 -10.42
N PRO A 92 10.19 -13.73 -9.48
CA PRO A 92 9.18 -14.60 -8.87
C PRO A 92 8.15 -13.81 -8.07
N GLN A 93 8.55 -12.65 -7.52
CA GLN A 93 7.75 -11.75 -6.72
C GLN A 93 8.27 -10.32 -6.89
N SER A 94 7.48 -9.33 -6.50
CA SER A 94 7.97 -7.96 -6.43
C SER A 94 9.04 -7.80 -5.34
N VAL A 95 9.94 -6.85 -5.53
CA VAL A 95 11.06 -6.59 -4.62
C VAL A 95 10.85 -5.22 -3.99
N ARG A 96 10.81 -5.17 -2.66
CA ARG A 96 10.84 -3.93 -1.89
C ARG A 96 12.29 -3.51 -1.66
N THR A 97 12.55 -2.22 -1.82
CA THR A 97 13.86 -1.61 -1.64
C THR A 97 13.73 -0.28 -0.91
N ASP A 98 14.86 0.22 -0.43
CA ASP A 98 14.98 1.54 0.16
C ASP A 98 15.64 2.47 -0.87
N LEU A 99 15.17 3.71 -0.94
CA LEU A 99 15.85 4.74 -1.70
C LEU A 99 16.99 5.30 -0.84
N GLN A 100 18.23 5.04 -1.21
CA GLN A 100 19.39 5.55 -0.50
C GLN A 100 19.71 6.98 -0.93
N SER A 101 19.69 7.27 -2.24
CA SER A 101 20.01 8.60 -2.77
C SER A 101 19.38 8.83 -4.15
N ILE A 102 19.19 10.12 -4.48
CA ILE A 102 18.85 10.61 -5.82
C ILE A 102 19.93 11.60 -6.22
N ASP A 103 20.64 11.33 -7.32
CA ASP A 103 21.54 12.30 -7.96
C ASP A 103 20.81 12.96 -9.13
N ALA A 104 20.35 14.18 -8.92
CA ALA A 104 19.63 14.95 -9.94
C ALA A 104 20.53 15.38 -11.10
N ILE A 105 21.84 15.60 -10.86
CA ILE A 105 22.79 16.04 -11.88
C ILE A 105 23.05 14.90 -12.86
N ARG A 106 23.25 13.69 -12.34
CA ARG A 106 23.49 12.49 -13.15
C ARG A 106 22.20 11.78 -13.57
N SER A 107 21.06 12.19 -13.02
CA SER A 107 19.77 11.51 -13.21
C SER A 107 19.86 10.03 -12.81
N GLU A 108 20.34 9.78 -11.58
CA GLU A 108 20.55 8.44 -11.03
C GLU A 108 19.81 8.27 -9.69
N ILE A 109 19.36 7.05 -9.41
CA ILE A 109 18.86 6.65 -8.10
C ILE A 109 19.65 5.45 -7.59
N THR A 110 19.96 5.45 -6.30
CA THR A 110 20.62 4.32 -5.64
C THR A 110 19.63 3.61 -4.74
N LEU A 111 19.44 2.30 -4.97
CA LEU A 111 18.52 1.47 -4.19
C LEU A 111 19.29 0.45 -3.36
N THR A 112 18.82 0.19 -2.14
CA THR A 112 19.40 -0.74 -1.16
C THR A 112 18.33 -1.60 -0.49
N ASN A 113 18.72 -2.48 0.44
CA ASN A 113 17.81 -3.24 1.31
C ASN A 113 16.75 -4.06 0.54
N PHE A 114 17.18 -4.76 -0.49
CA PHE A 114 16.31 -5.55 -1.36
C PHE A 114 15.70 -6.74 -0.62
N SER A 115 14.39 -6.88 -0.69
CA SER A 115 13.65 -8.00 -0.11
C SER A 115 12.45 -8.35 -0.97
N PHE A 116 12.17 -9.64 -1.18
CA PHE A 116 10.93 -10.04 -1.84
C PHE A 116 9.73 -9.72 -0.96
N THR A 117 8.64 -9.26 -1.57
CA THR A 117 7.43 -8.84 -0.84
C THR A 117 6.56 -10.00 -0.37
N GLY A 118 6.81 -11.23 -0.82
CA GLY A 118 5.96 -12.39 -0.55
C GLY A 118 4.74 -12.50 -1.47
N ALA A 119 4.50 -11.49 -2.31
CA ALA A 119 3.35 -11.41 -3.21
C ALA A 119 3.67 -10.57 -4.46
N TYR A 120 2.83 -10.68 -5.48
CA TYR A 120 2.90 -9.78 -6.64
C TYR A 120 2.36 -8.40 -6.24
N TRP A 121 3.04 -7.34 -6.66
CA TRP A 121 2.76 -5.95 -6.29
C TRP A 121 1.30 -5.48 -6.46
N ARG A 122 0.50 -6.10 -7.36
CA ARG A 122 -0.91 -5.75 -7.58
C ARG A 122 -1.89 -6.77 -6.97
N ASP A 123 -1.82 -6.99 -5.67
CA ASP A 123 -2.84 -7.80 -4.96
C ASP A 123 -4.22 -7.12 -4.91
N ARG A 124 -4.31 -5.83 -5.24
CA ARG A 124 -5.56 -5.06 -5.24
C ARG A 124 -6.01 -4.77 -6.67
N ARG A 125 -7.32 -4.97 -6.91
CA ARG A 125 -7.98 -4.61 -8.17
C ARG A 125 -8.12 -3.09 -8.35
N GLU A 126 -8.21 -2.35 -7.24
CA GLU A 126 -8.46 -0.91 -7.24
C GLU A 126 -7.38 -0.13 -6.47
N GLN A 127 -7.02 1.02 -7.03
CA GLN A 127 -6.24 2.03 -6.32
C GLN A 127 -7.11 2.72 -5.28
N ARG A 128 -6.57 2.90 -4.07
CA ARG A 128 -7.23 3.66 -3.01
C ARG A 128 -6.57 5.01 -2.91
N ILE A 129 -7.28 6.05 -3.32
CA ILE A 129 -6.79 7.42 -3.30
C ILE A 129 -6.94 8.03 -1.90
N GLU A 130 -6.02 8.90 -1.53
CA GLU A 130 -6.11 9.70 -0.31
C GLU A 130 -6.91 10.98 -0.58
N PRO A 131 -7.90 11.33 0.27
CA PRO A 131 -8.58 12.62 0.22
C PRO A 131 -7.59 13.80 0.32
N PRO A 132 -7.97 15.02 -0.11
CA PRO A 132 -7.08 16.19 -0.05
C PRO A 132 -6.71 16.63 1.37
N ALA A 133 -7.58 16.35 2.34
CA ALA A 133 -7.40 16.58 3.76
C ALA A 133 -8.11 15.46 4.55
N PRO A 134 -7.76 15.24 5.83
CA PRO A 134 -8.48 14.30 6.69
C PRO A 134 -9.98 14.55 6.65
N LEU A 135 -10.73 13.55 6.21
CA LEU A 135 -12.15 13.70 5.94
C LEU A 135 -12.95 13.05 7.05
N GLN A 136 -13.71 13.86 7.77
CA GLN A 136 -14.53 13.37 8.87
C GLN A 136 -15.63 12.46 8.32
N ALA A 137 -15.75 11.29 8.94
CA ALA A 137 -16.75 10.29 8.65
C ALA A 137 -17.42 9.83 9.95
N SER A 138 -18.56 9.16 9.80
CA SER A 138 -19.17 8.37 10.85
C SER A 138 -19.32 6.94 10.34
N ILE A 139 -19.09 5.97 11.22
CA ILE A 139 -19.37 4.56 10.96
C ILE A 139 -20.47 4.11 11.91
N THR A 140 -21.55 3.57 11.37
CA THR A 140 -22.70 3.12 12.14
C THR A 140 -22.76 1.60 12.13
N PHE A 141 -22.69 1.01 13.32
CA PHE A 141 -22.94 -0.42 13.53
C PHE A 141 -24.34 -0.59 14.11
N GLY A 142 -25.27 -1.13 13.32
CA GLY A 142 -26.68 -1.20 13.71
C GLY A 142 -27.27 0.19 13.94
N LYS A 143 -27.45 0.60 15.19
CA LYS A 143 -27.99 1.93 15.58
C LYS A 143 -26.95 2.84 16.24
N LYS A 144 -25.71 2.38 16.43
CA LYS A 144 -24.67 3.13 17.15
C LYS A 144 -23.69 3.79 16.17
N PRO A 145 -23.63 5.13 16.11
CA PRO A 145 -22.64 5.84 15.30
C PRO A 145 -21.34 6.03 16.07
N TYR A 146 -20.22 5.91 15.37
CA TYR A 146 -18.88 6.18 15.88
C TYR A 146 -18.16 7.17 14.98
N ARG A 147 -17.37 8.06 15.59
CA ARG A 147 -16.58 9.04 14.85
C ARG A 147 -15.44 8.33 14.14
N ALA A 148 -15.19 8.72 12.88
CA ALA A 148 -14.07 8.21 12.12
C ALA A 148 -13.46 9.29 11.23
N ASN A 149 -12.24 9.03 10.74
CA ASN A 149 -11.63 9.77 9.65
C ASN A 149 -11.39 8.83 8.47
N LEU A 150 -11.77 9.26 7.27
CA LEU A 150 -11.49 8.57 6.03
C LEU A 150 -10.07 8.89 5.57
N ASN A 151 -9.24 7.85 5.60
CA ASN A 151 -7.82 7.92 5.22
C ASN A 151 -7.61 7.62 3.73
N ASN A 152 -8.43 6.73 3.15
CA ASN A 152 -8.36 6.43 1.72
C ASN A 152 -9.68 5.86 1.21
N LEU A 153 -9.91 6.02 -0.09
CA LEU A 153 -11.15 5.63 -0.75
C LEU A 153 -10.87 5.01 -2.13
N SER A 154 -11.64 3.99 -2.47
CA SER A 154 -11.76 3.36 -3.78
C SER A 154 -13.25 3.15 -4.06
N LEU A 155 -13.59 2.64 -5.24
CA LEU A 155 -14.98 2.41 -5.61
C LEU A 155 -15.65 1.44 -4.61
N HIS A 156 -14.94 0.36 -4.25
CA HIS A 156 -15.48 -0.69 -3.37
C HIS A 156 -14.79 -0.80 -2.01
N GLY A 157 -14.07 0.24 -1.58
CA GLY A 157 -13.34 0.16 -0.33
C GLY A 157 -12.98 1.49 0.30
N ALA A 158 -13.04 1.53 1.62
CA ALA A 158 -12.64 2.67 2.43
C ALA A 158 -11.65 2.24 3.53
N GLY A 159 -10.64 3.06 3.79
CA GLY A 159 -9.80 2.96 4.97
C GLY A 159 -10.22 4.02 5.97
N LEU A 160 -10.65 3.60 7.16
CA LEU A 160 -11.11 4.48 8.23
C LEU A 160 -10.19 4.37 9.45
N MET A 161 -10.02 5.46 10.16
CA MET A 161 -9.55 5.48 11.55
C MET A 161 -10.74 5.79 12.44
N ALA A 162 -11.23 4.83 13.22
CA ALA A 162 -12.45 4.95 14.01
C ALA A 162 -12.14 5.04 15.51
N TYR A 163 -12.84 5.97 16.18
CA TYR A 163 -12.77 6.18 17.62
C TYR A 163 -14.05 5.66 18.29
N PHE A 164 -13.88 4.71 19.20
CA PHE A 164 -14.97 4.02 19.90
C PHE A 164 -15.27 4.61 21.28
N GLY A 165 -14.42 5.51 21.81
CA GLY A 165 -14.62 6.09 23.14
C GLY A 165 -14.67 5.02 24.22
N ASP A 166 -15.67 5.08 25.09
CA ASP A 166 -15.86 4.13 26.20
C ASP A 166 -16.51 2.81 25.76
N ASP A 167 -17.03 2.73 24.53
CA ASP A 167 -17.47 1.45 23.96
C ASP A 167 -16.23 0.63 23.62
N GLU A 168 -16.12 -0.59 24.18
CA GLU A 168 -14.99 -1.44 23.86
C GLU A 168 -15.01 -1.85 22.37
N CYS A 169 -13.87 -1.67 21.69
CA CYS A 169 -13.60 -2.14 20.32
C CYS A 169 -13.77 -3.67 20.15
N ARG A 170 -14.02 -4.42 21.23
CA ARG A 170 -14.04 -5.89 21.27
C ARG A 170 -15.14 -6.51 20.41
N ASP A 171 -16.24 -5.81 20.17
CA ASP A 171 -17.35 -6.29 19.35
C ASP A 171 -17.16 -6.06 17.84
N LEU A 172 -15.98 -5.58 17.42
CA LEU A 172 -15.64 -5.46 16.01
C LEU A 172 -15.26 -6.84 15.45
N MET A 173 -16.04 -7.28 14.48
CA MET A 173 -15.81 -8.54 13.78
C MET A 173 -15.72 -8.30 12.28
N LEU A 174 -14.94 -9.14 11.60
CA LEU A 174 -14.93 -9.17 10.15
C LEU A 174 -16.33 -9.48 9.62
N LYS A 175 -16.64 -8.94 8.43
CA LYS A 175 -17.92 -9.02 7.73
C LYS A 175 -19.10 -8.40 8.46
N LYS A 176 -18.89 -7.76 9.63
CA LYS A 176 -19.95 -7.03 10.34
C LYS A 176 -20.51 -5.94 9.41
N PRO A 177 -21.83 -5.89 9.17
CA PRO A 177 -22.45 -4.84 8.36
C PRO A 177 -22.27 -3.47 9.00
N VAL A 178 -22.05 -2.47 8.16
CA VAL A 178 -21.86 -1.08 8.55
C VAL A 178 -22.51 -0.14 7.55
N GLU A 179 -22.89 1.03 8.03
CA GLU A 179 -23.09 2.19 7.18
C GLU A 179 -21.95 3.17 7.43
N VAL A 180 -21.33 3.64 6.36
CA VAL A 180 -20.30 4.68 6.42
C VAL A 180 -20.92 5.96 5.86
N SER A 181 -20.88 7.03 6.64
CA SER A 181 -21.36 8.34 6.20
C SER A 181 -20.28 9.39 6.27
N PHE A 182 -20.22 10.26 5.26
CA PHE A 182 -19.24 11.34 5.21
C PHE A 182 -19.68 12.47 4.28
N HIS A 183 -19.05 13.63 4.48
CA HIS A 183 -19.20 14.79 3.61
C HIS A 183 -18.00 14.89 2.68
N LEU A 184 -18.25 15.05 1.39
CA LEU A 184 -17.20 15.35 0.41
C LEU A 184 -17.49 16.71 -0.25
N GLY A 185 -16.82 17.75 0.24
CA GLY A 185 -17.00 19.13 -0.24
C GLY A 185 -18.33 19.75 0.19
N SER A 186 -18.97 20.50 -0.71
CA SER A 186 -20.22 21.24 -0.47
C SER A 186 -21.50 20.40 -0.60
N GLN A 187 -21.38 19.08 -0.69
CA GLN A 187 -22.51 18.19 -0.94
C GLN A 187 -23.17 17.67 0.34
N SER A 188 -24.40 17.18 0.19
CA SER A 188 -25.15 16.44 1.22
C SER A 188 -24.35 15.25 1.72
N VAL A 189 -24.61 14.82 2.97
CA VAL A 189 -24.03 13.60 3.54
C VAL A 189 -24.31 12.43 2.60
N ILE A 190 -23.28 11.65 2.28
CA ILE A 190 -23.43 10.41 1.54
C ILE A 190 -23.35 9.25 2.52
N HIS A 191 -24.27 8.31 2.37
CA HIS A 191 -24.39 7.11 3.21
C HIS A 191 -24.16 5.88 2.34
N ILE A 192 -23.11 5.11 2.61
CA ILE A 192 -22.76 3.92 1.84
C ILE A 192 -22.75 2.72 2.76
N SER A 193 -23.54 1.71 2.40
CA SER A 193 -23.55 0.43 3.10
C SER A 193 -22.26 -0.35 2.82
N GLY A 194 -21.90 -1.25 3.72
CA GLY A 194 -20.73 -2.10 3.52
C GLY A 194 -20.51 -3.07 4.66
N SER A 195 -19.31 -3.63 4.70
CA SER A 195 -18.90 -4.58 5.74
C SER A 195 -17.43 -4.43 6.13
N VAL A 196 -17.11 -4.77 7.38
CA VAL A 196 -15.74 -4.73 7.88
C VAL A 196 -14.88 -5.80 7.19
N ALA A 197 -13.87 -5.38 6.43
CA ALA A 197 -12.96 -6.28 5.72
C ALA A 197 -11.66 -6.53 6.49
N THR A 198 -11.16 -5.55 7.24
CA THR A 198 -9.95 -5.68 8.06
C THR A 198 -10.08 -4.84 9.33
N ILE A 199 -9.50 -5.33 10.42
CA ILE A 199 -9.42 -4.61 11.69
C ILE A 199 -7.96 -4.63 12.12
N ARG A 200 -7.40 -3.46 12.41
CA ARG A 200 -6.12 -3.32 13.08
C ARG A 200 -6.34 -2.44 14.30
N GLN A 201 -6.35 -3.06 15.47
CA GLN A 201 -6.46 -2.35 16.72
C GLN A 201 -5.17 -1.56 16.97
N MET A 202 -5.32 -0.28 17.30
CA MET A 202 -4.21 0.61 17.62
C MET A 202 -4.11 0.78 19.13
N ASP A 203 -5.27 0.92 19.80
CA ASP A 203 -5.42 0.96 21.26
C ASP A 203 -6.86 0.52 21.66
N TYR A 204 -7.24 0.65 22.93
CA TYR A 204 -8.56 0.32 23.47
C TYR A 204 -9.70 1.08 22.79
N THR A 205 -9.49 2.35 22.45
CA THR A 205 -10.52 3.25 21.92
C THR A 205 -10.35 3.56 20.43
N LEU A 206 -9.28 3.09 19.80
CA LEU A 206 -8.90 3.45 18.44
C LEU A 206 -8.59 2.22 17.58
N ALA A 207 -9.24 2.12 16.42
CA ALA A 207 -8.96 1.07 15.45
C ALA A 207 -8.90 1.61 14.03
N GLN A 208 -7.97 1.05 13.25
CA GLN A 208 -7.94 1.21 11.80
C GLN A 208 -8.81 0.12 11.17
N LEU A 209 -9.82 0.55 10.41
CA LEU A 209 -10.77 -0.32 9.74
C LEU A 209 -10.58 -0.25 8.23
N GLY A 210 -10.57 -1.41 7.59
CA GLY A 210 -10.81 -1.51 6.15
C GLY A 210 -12.26 -1.91 5.96
N ILE A 211 -13.03 -1.12 5.22
CA ILE A 211 -14.42 -1.38 4.89
C ILE A 211 -14.50 -1.79 3.42
N ARG A 212 -15.26 -2.85 3.14
CA ARG A 212 -15.74 -3.18 1.79
C ARG A 212 -17.04 -2.42 1.60
N LEU A 213 -17.05 -1.49 0.66
CA LEU A 213 -18.22 -0.68 0.33
C LEU A 213 -19.12 -1.44 -0.65
N GLU A 214 -20.42 -1.23 -0.52
CA GLU A 214 -21.47 -1.76 -1.37
C GLU A 214 -22.31 -0.57 -1.88
N PRO A 215 -21.73 0.28 -2.76
CA PRO A 215 -22.42 1.45 -3.28
C PRO A 215 -23.58 1.06 -4.20
N THR A 216 -24.60 1.90 -4.24
CA THR A 216 -25.62 1.86 -5.31
C THR A 216 -25.03 2.41 -6.62
N SER A 217 -25.66 2.14 -7.77
CA SER A 217 -25.17 2.64 -9.07
C SER A 217 -24.99 4.16 -9.12
N ASN A 218 -25.85 4.92 -8.46
CA ASN A 218 -25.70 6.39 -8.37
C ASN A 218 -24.48 6.79 -7.52
N GLN A 219 -24.23 6.05 -6.43
CA GLN A 219 -23.06 6.28 -5.57
C GLN A 219 -21.77 5.84 -6.26
N GLU A 220 -21.80 4.79 -7.08
CA GLU A 220 -20.66 4.37 -7.90
C GLU A 220 -20.26 5.46 -8.87
N ILE A 221 -21.20 5.96 -9.69
CA ILE A 221 -20.94 7.06 -10.64
C ILE A 221 -20.36 8.27 -9.91
N TRP A 222 -20.90 8.58 -8.73
CA TRP A 222 -20.40 9.68 -7.92
C TRP A 222 -18.97 9.42 -7.41
N LEU A 223 -18.70 8.24 -6.85
CA LEU A 223 -17.39 7.84 -6.37
C LEU A 223 -16.35 7.86 -7.49
N GLU A 224 -16.69 7.36 -8.68
CA GLU A 224 -15.83 7.38 -9.86
C GLU A 224 -15.43 8.80 -10.23
N ASN A 225 -16.40 9.71 -10.31
CA ASN A 225 -16.14 11.12 -10.62
C ASN A 225 -15.27 11.80 -9.55
N TYR A 226 -15.56 11.54 -8.27
CA TYR A 226 -14.73 12.05 -7.17
C TYR A 226 -13.30 11.50 -7.27
N ILE A 227 -13.15 10.20 -7.48
CA ILE A 227 -11.86 9.54 -7.57
C ILE A 227 -11.07 10.11 -8.74
N ALA A 228 -11.67 10.19 -9.93
CA ALA A 228 -11.04 10.74 -11.14
C ALA A 228 -10.56 12.18 -10.91
N LYS A 229 -11.41 13.04 -10.35
CA LYS A 229 -11.04 14.42 -9.99
C LYS A 229 -9.85 14.44 -9.04
N ARG A 230 -9.89 13.62 -7.97
CA ARG A 230 -8.81 13.58 -6.99
C ARG A 230 -7.50 13.04 -7.58
N LYS A 231 -7.54 12.11 -8.55
CA LYS A 231 -6.32 11.69 -9.28
C LYS A 231 -5.67 12.86 -10.02
N ILE A 232 -6.47 13.69 -10.68
CA ILE A 232 -5.98 14.89 -11.38
C ILE A 232 -5.36 15.87 -10.39
N GLU A 233 -6.02 16.14 -9.26
CA GLU A 233 -5.48 17.00 -8.21
C GLU A 233 -4.13 16.49 -7.69
N ILE A 234 -4.00 15.19 -7.42
CA ILE A 234 -2.74 14.57 -6.97
C ILE A 234 -1.63 14.71 -8.04
N MET A 235 -1.95 14.54 -9.32
CA MET A 235 -0.98 14.76 -10.40
C MET A 235 -0.52 16.23 -10.45
N ASN A 236 -1.45 17.18 -10.32
CA ASN A 236 -1.14 18.60 -10.28
C ASN A 236 -0.27 18.98 -9.05
N GLU A 237 -0.56 18.39 -7.87
CA GLU A 237 0.27 18.55 -6.67
C GLU A 237 1.71 18.08 -6.91
N LEU A 238 1.90 17.02 -7.69
CA LEU A 238 3.22 16.51 -8.05
C LEU A 238 3.93 17.35 -9.09
N ASP A 239 3.20 18.04 -9.99
CA ASP A 239 3.80 18.91 -11.01
C ASP A 239 4.26 20.25 -10.42
N GLN A 240 3.57 20.75 -9.39
CA GLN A 240 4.00 21.94 -8.68
C GLN A 240 5.40 21.74 -8.09
N PRO A 241 6.35 22.65 -8.33
CA PRO A 241 7.67 22.57 -7.71
C PRO A 241 7.49 22.71 -6.20
N SER A 242 7.55 21.60 -5.47
CA SER A 242 7.58 21.62 -4.02
C SER A 242 8.77 22.50 -3.60
N ILE A 243 8.51 23.57 -2.83
CA ILE A 243 9.53 24.17 -1.97
C ILE A 243 10.03 23.00 -1.11
N ALA A 244 11.27 22.60 -1.36
CA ALA A 244 11.83 21.31 -0.97
C ALA A 244 11.64 20.98 0.51
N PRO A 245 11.44 19.71 0.90
CA PRO A 245 12.11 19.26 2.10
C PRO A 245 13.59 19.12 1.75
N ASN A 246 14.45 19.88 2.44
CA ASN A 246 15.89 19.68 2.42
C ASN A 246 16.18 18.17 2.56
N LEU A 247 16.55 17.52 1.46
CA LEU A 247 17.25 16.25 1.55
C LEU A 247 18.64 16.61 2.05
N VAL A 248 18.84 16.33 3.34
CA VAL A 248 20.14 16.41 4.00
C VAL A 248 21.13 15.66 3.12
N GLN A 249 22.08 16.41 2.53
CA GLN A 249 23.35 15.83 2.12
C GLN A 249 24.03 15.37 3.42
N LEU A 250 24.02 14.06 3.65
CA LEU A 250 24.94 13.40 4.58
C LEU A 250 26.12 12.86 3.78
#